data_AF-A0A1L4BZX2-F1
#
_entry.id   AF-A0A1L4BZX2-F1
#
_cell.length_a   1.000
_cell.length_b   1.000
_cell.length_c   1.000
_cell.angle_alpha   90.00
_cell.angle_beta   90.00
_cell.angle_gamma   90.00
#
_symmetry.space_group_name_H-M   'P 1'
#
loop_
_entity.id
_entity.type
_entity.pdbx_description
1 polymer ?
#
loop_
_entity_poly.entity_id
_entity_poly.type
_entity_poly.pdbx_seq_one_letter_code
_entity_poly.pdbx_strand_id
1 'polypeptide(L)' 'MGLSQMPPNGTSKKNWKDLDQVLLANFKAKTFKENRSATINADEFEMSIDEIVKEAESNGYKVQVLPNNMIRFTD' A
#
# COMPACT_ATOMS: atom_id res chain seq x y z
N MET A 1 -7.79 -23.66 33.27
CA MET A 1 -7.30 -22.30 32.94
C MET A 1 -6.84 -22.34 31.49
N GLY A 2 -7.48 -21.57 30.62
CA GLY A 2 -7.37 -21.70 29.17
C GLY A 2 -6.01 -21.29 28.64
N LEU A 3 -5.35 -22.18 27.91
CA LEU A 3 -4.12 -21.87 27.20
C LEU A 3 -4.51 -21.26 25.86
N SER A 4 -4.20 -19.96 25.76
CA SER A 4 -4.22 -19.07 24.61
C SER A 4 -4.43 -19.76 23.26
N GLN A 5 -5.62 -19.59 22.68
CA GLN A 5 -5.79 -19.73 21.25
C GLN A 5 -4.91 -18.66 20.58
N MET A 6 -3.75 -19.11 20.10
CA MET A 6 -2.95 -18.43 19.10
C MET A 6 -3.94 -17.88 18.05
N PRO A 7 -4.00 -16.56 17.81
CA PRO A 7 -4.95 -16.05 16.84
C PRO A 7 -4.65 -16.76 15.52
N PRO A 8 -5.68 -17.21 14.78
CA PRO A 8 -5.46 -17.82 13.49
C PRO A 8 -4.61 -16.85 12.69
N ASN A 9 -3.64 -17.39 11.95
CA ASN A 9 -2.73 -16.69 11.07
C ASN A 9 -3.50 -15.84 10.05
N GLY A 10 -4.04 -14.72 10.52
CA GLY A 10 -4.66 -13.69 9.74
C GLY A 10 -3.52 -12.80 9.35
N THR A 11 -3.07 -12.95 8.12
CA THR A 11 -2.48 -11.83 7.40
C THR A 11 -3.49 -10.69 7.48
N SER A 12 -3.40 -9.89 8.54
CA SER A 12 -4.22 -8.70 8.71
C SER A 12 -3.98 -7.89 7.44
N LYS A 13 -5.06 -7.68 6.70
CA LYS A 13 -5.02 -6.83 5.54
C LYS A 13 -4.49 -5.46 5.99
N LYS A 14 -3.57 -4.91 5.21
CA LYS A 14 -2.91 -3.64 5.44
C LYS A 14 -3.93 -2.51 5.41
N ASN A 15 -3.78 -1.57 6.33
CA ASN A 15 -4.67 -0.41 6.46
C ASN A 15 -4.09 0.84 5.77
N TRP A 16 -4.83 1.95 5.78
CA TRP A 16 -4.36 3.24 5.29
C TRP A 16 -3.01 3.66 5.89
N LYS A 17 -2.77 3.32 7.16
CA LYS A 17 -1.51 3.60 7.84
C LYS A 17 -0.32 2.84 7.23
N ASP A 18 -0.53 1.57 6.87
CA ASP A 18 0.50 0.77 6.21
C ASP A 18 0.78 1.29 4.80
N LEU A 19 -0.26 1.72 4.09
CA LEU A 19 -0.12 2.34 2.77
C LEU A 19 0.73 3.62 2.87
N ASP A 20 0.38 4.51 3.79
CA ASP A 20 1.10 5.76 4.03
C ASP A 20 2.56 5.49 4.40
N GLN A 21 2.83 4.51 5.26
CA GLN A 21 4.21 4.13 5.59
C GLN A 21 4.99 3.60 4.39
N VAL A 22 4.38 2.79 3.54
CA VAL A 22 5.01 2.28 2.30
C VAL A 22 5.30 3.43 1.36
N LEU A 23 4.34 4.31 1.11
CA LEU A 23 4.53 5.49 0.27
C LEU A 23 5.64 6.37 0.85
N LEU A 24 5.55 6.74 2.12
CA LEU A 24 6.56 7.56 2.79
C LEU A 24 7.95 6.91 2.71
N ALA A 25 8.09 5.59 2.94
CA ALA A 25 9.38 4.92 2.85
C ALA A 25 9.98 4.97 1.42
N ASN A 26 9.15 4.78 0.39
CA ASN A 26 9.58 4.79 -1.01
C ASN A 26 9.90 6.22 -1.50
N PHE A 27 9.08 7.21 -1.14
CA PHE A 27 9.24 8.59 -1.60
C PHE A 27 10.21 9.43 -0.74
N LYS A 28 10.38 9.12 0.55
CA LYS A 28 11.32 9.79 1.47
C LYS A 28 12.75 9.26 1.35
N ALA A 29 12.96 8.09 0.76
CA ALA A 29 14.28 7.58 0.43
C ALA A 29 14.95 8.50 -0.63
N LYS A 30 15.62 9.55 -0.16
CA LYS A 30 16.36 10.57 -0.95
C LYS A 30 17.47 10.00 -1.85
N THR A 31 17.72 8.70 -1.81
CA THR A 31 18.91 8.07 -2.40
C THR A 31 18.79 7.84 -3.91
N PHE A 32 17.60 7.66 -4.47
CA PHE A 32 17.44 7.37 -5.90
C PHE A 32 16.83 8.57 -6.64
N LYS A 33 17.70 9.30 -7.32
CA LYS A 33 17.38 10.46 -8.18
C LYS A 33 16.59 10.09 -9.45
N GLU A 34 16.26 8.82 -9.64
CA GLU A 34 15.62 8.32 -10.84
C GLU A 34 14.35 7.55 -10.45
N ASN A 35 13.19 8.17 -10.69
CA ASN A 35 11.87 7.56 -10.67
C ASN A 35 11.43 7.00 -9.30
N ARG A 36 10.99 7.89 -8.39
CA ARG A 36 10.29 7.48 -7.17
C ARG A 36 8.98 6.81 -7.59
N SER A 37 8.93 5.50 -7.44
CA SER A 37 7.71 4.74 -7.66
C SER A 37 7.54 3.71 -6.56
N ALA A 38 6.32 3.61 -6.03
CA ALA A 38 5.95 2.61 -5.05
C ALA A 38 4.99 1.63 -5.70
N THR A 39 5.19 0.33 -5.53
CA THR A 39 4.23 -0.67 -6.04
C THR A 39 3.69 -1.46 -4.87
N ILE A 40 2.35 -1.53 -4.79
CA ILE A 40 1.64 -2.31 -3.78
C ILE A 40 0.76 -3.35 -4.46
N ASN A 41 0.31 -4.33 -3.70
CA ASN A 41 -0.77 -5.22 -4.11
C ASN A 41 -2.03 -4.86 -3.33
N ALA A 42 -3.10 -4.43 -4.01
CA ALA A 42 -4.35 -4.03 -3.37
C ALA A 42 -5.07 -5.19 -2.67
N ASP A 43 -4.83 -6.45 -3.07
CA ASP A 43 -5.38 -7.62 -2.38
C ASP A 43 -4.86 -7.76 -0.94
N GLU A 44 -3.68 -7.22 -0.67
CA GLU A 44 -3.12 -7.18 0.69
C GLU A 44 -3.75 -6.09 1.55
N PHE A 45 -4.57 -5.20 1.01
CA PHE A 45 -5.18 -4.08 1.75
C PHE A 45 -6.66 -4.33 2.02
N GLU A 46 -7.18 -3.66 3.05
CA GLU A 46 -8.62 -3.68 3.36
C GLU A 46 -9.43 -2.86 2.35
N MET A 47 -8.76 -1.90 1.70
CA MET A 47 -9.35 -0.95 0.78
C MET A 47 -9.41 -1.48 -0.65
N SER A 48 -10.41 -1.04 -1.39
CA SER A 48 -10.53 -1.40 -2.80
C SER A 48 -9.52 -0.63 -3.66
N ILE A 49 -9.21 -1.16 -4.85
CA ILE A 49 -8.33 -0.49 -5.82
C ILE A 49 -8.83 0.94 -6.11
N ASP A 50 -10.14 1.12 -6.31
CA ASP A 50 -10.75 2.44 -6.58
C ASP A 50 -10.53 3.44 -5.43
N GLU A 51 -10.66 3.01 -4.18
CA GLU A 51 -10.43 3.87 -3.01
C GLU A 51 -8.98 4.29 -2.92
N ILE A 52 -8.06 3.33 -3.08
CA ILE A 52 -6.63 3.59 -3.04
C ILE A 52 -6.21 4.54 -4.17
N VAL A 53 -6.76 4.36 -5.37
CA VAL A 53 -6.51 5.23 -6.52
C VAL A 53 -7.01 6.64 -6.22
N LYS A 54 -8.27 6.81 -5.78
CA LYS A 54 -8.84 8.12 -5.45
C LYS A 54 -8.07 8.85 -4.37
N GLU A 55 -7.71 8.17 -3.29
CA GLU A 55 -6.92 8.76 -2.21
C GLU A 55 -5.55 9.19 -2.72
N ALA A 56 -4.84 8.32 -3.45
CA ALA A 56 -3.52 8.64 -3.97
C ALA A 56 -3.54 9.78 -5.00
N GLU A 57 -4.53 9.82 -5.90
CA GLU A 57 -4.75 10.94 -6.82
C GLU A 57 -5.07 12.24 -6.07
N SER A 58 -5.89 12.18 -5.01
CA SER A 58 -6.20 13.32 -4.15
C SER A 58 -4.97 13.85 -3.41
N ASN A 59 -3.99 12.98 -3.13
CA ASN A 59 -2.70 13.34 -2.54
C ASN A 59 -1.67 13.81 -3.57
N GLY A 60 -2.03 13.85 -4.86
CA GLY A 60 -1.17 14.32 -5.94
C GLY A 60 -0.26 13.26 -6.55
N TYR A 61 -0.41 11.99 -6.18
CA TYR A 61 0.32 10.88 -6.81
C TYR A 61 -0.33 10.46 -8.12
N LYS A 62 0.48 10.11 -9.10
CA LYS A 62 0.05 9.42 -10.31
C LYS A 62 -0.05 7.93 -10.03
N VAL A 63 -1.22 7.36 -10.29
CA VAL A 63 -1.54 5.96 -10.01
C VAL A 63 -1.67 5.18 -11.31
N GLN A 64 -1.02 4.01 -11.39
CA GLN A 64 -1.11 3.08 -12.51
C GLN A 64 -1.54 1.72 -11.99
N VAL A 65 -2.74 1.27 -12.39
CA VAL A 65 -3.23 -0.06 -12.09
C VAL A 65 -2.57 -1.06 -13.04
N LEU A 66 -1.85 -2.02 -12.47
CA LEU A 66 -1.15 -3.10 -13.13
C LEU A 66 -1.97 -4.40 -13.03
N PRO A 67 -1.68 -5.41 -13.87
CA PRO A 67 -2.29 -6.74 -13.74
C PRO A 67 -2.08 -7.31 -12.33
N ASN A 68 -2.95 -8.23 -11.90
CA ASN A 68 -2.92 -8.87 -10.58
C ASN A 68 -3.19 -7.93 -9.39
N ASN A 69 -4.11 -6.97 -9.54
CA ASN A 69 -4.50 -6.03 -8.49
C ASN A 69 -3.32 -5.20 -7.92
N MET A 70 -2.26 -5.06 -8.71
CA MET A 70 -1.10 -4.27 -8.32
C MET A 70 -1.32 -2.81 -8.66
N ILE A 71 -0.91 -1.91 -7.77
CA ILE A 71 -1.04 -0.47 -7.96
C ILE A 71 0.35 0.14 -7.85
N ARG A 72 0.75 0.86 -8.90
CA ARG A 72 2.01 1.60 -8.94
C ARG A 72 1.75 3.09 -8.76
N PHE A 73 2.33 3.67 -7.73
CA PHE A 73 2.32 5.10 -7.45
C PHE A 73 3.60 5.74 -7.98
N THR A 74 3.48 6.97 -8.46
CA THR A 74 4.57 7.80 -8.98
C THR A 74 4.33 9.26 -8.59
N ASP A 75 5.40 10.02 -8.34
CA ASP A 75 5.39 11.47 -8.10
C ASP A 75 5.44 12.24 -9.44
#